data_AF-A0AAN5W6P5-F1
#
_entry.id   AF-A0AAN5W6P5-F1
#
_cell.length_a   1.000
_cell.length_b   1.000
_cell.length_c   1.000
_cell.angle_alpha   90.00
_cell.angle_beta   90.00
_cell.angle_gamma   90.00
#
_symmetry.space_group_name_H-M   'P 1'
#
loop_
_entity.id
_entity.type
_entity.pdbx_description
1 polymer ?
#
loop_
_entity_poly.entity_id
_entity_poly.type
_entity_poly.pdbx_seq_one_letter_code
_entity_poly.pdbx_strand_id
1 'polypeptide(L)'
;MILVNTSLHKNVGNCRRYCKRQFSKLLKDIATKGMHENFGVNTIRRCLEYVHKQKLDSVLSYSDYYDWIVDDLNFCVSVLTDILTSHRDSKFEHAEAFVHEYVFFEDFDFVKYEY
;
A
#
# COMPACT_ATOMS: atom_id res chain seq x y z
N MET A 1 -2.80 26.89 -14.85
CA MET A 1 -2.30 26.75 -13.47
C MET A 1 -3.26 25.83 -12.75
N ILE A 2 -2.97 24.54 -12.72
CA ILE A 2 -3.76 23.58 -11.95
C ILE A 2 -3.39 23.84 -10.49
N LEU A 3 -4.36 24.26 -9.68
CA LEU A 3 -4.17 24.34 -8.24
C LEU A 3 -4.08 22.90 -7.75
N VAL A 4 -2.86 22.36 -7.65
CA VAL A 4 -2.60 21.12 -6.93
C VAL A 4 -3.26 21.26 -5.58
N ASN A 5 -4.26 20.42 -5.30
CA ASN A 5 -4.91 20.41 -4.02
C ASN A 5 -3.91 19.83 -3.01
N THR A 6 -3.11 20.70 -2.41
CA THR A 6 -2.04 20.37 -1.46
C THR A 6 -2.55 19.54 -0.28
N SER A 7 -3.83 19.65 0.05
CA SER A 7 -4.49 18.81 1.04
C SER A 7 -4.66 17.36 0.55
N LEU A 8 -5.11 17.16 -0.70
CA LEU A 8 -5.22 15.84 -1.32
C LEU A 8 -3.85 15.16 -1.40
N HIS A 9 -2.83 15.87 -1.88
CA HIS A 9 -1.46 15.34 -1.98
C HIS A 9 -0.94 14.83 -0.64
N LYS A 10 -1.08 15.66 0.40
CA LYS A 10 -0.66 15.31 1.75
C LYS A 10 -1.42 14.09 2.27
N ASN A 11 -2.72 13.99 2.01
CA ASN A 11 -3.56 12.87 2.44
C ASN A 11 -3.18 11.56 1.74
N VAL A 12 -3.00 11.58 0.41
CA VAL A 12 -2.54 10.41 -0.38
C VAL A 12 -1.16 9.95 0.08
N GLY A 13 -0.21 10.88 0.25
CA GLY A 13 1.13 10.57 0.76
C GLY A 13 1.11 9.96 2.17
N ASN A 14 0.27 10.47 3.07
CA ASN A 14 0.07 9.91 4.40
C ASN A 14 -0.47 8.47 4.34
N CYS A 15 -1.44 8.20 3.46
CA CYS A 15 -1.99 6.85 3.26
C CYS A 15 -0.93 5.86 2.79
N ARG A 16 -0.19 6.19 1.72
CA ARG A 16 0.88 5.34 1.19
C ARG A 16 1.92 5.00 2.26
N ARG A 17 2.38 6.01 3.01
CA ARG A 17 3.35 5.84 4.11
C ARG A 17 2.77 5.03 5.27
N TYR A 18 1.49 5.16 5.58
CA TYR A 18 0.82 4.32 6.56
C TYR A 18 0.78 2.86 6.08
N CYS A 19 0.39 2.63 4.83
CA CYS A 19 0.31 1.30 4.25
C CYS A 19 1.67 0.61 4.18
N LYS A 20 2.74 1.29 3.74
CA LYS A 20 4.11 0.75 3.78
C LYS A 20 4.43 0.19 5.16
N ARG A 21 4.15 0.96 6.22
CA ARG A 21 4.37 0.53 7.61
C ARG A 21 3.54 -0.69 8.01
N GLN A 22 2.31 -0.82 7.52
CA GLN A 22 1.48 -2.00 7.81
C GLN A 22 2.01 -3.25 7.07
N PHE A 23 2.45 -3.11 5.81
CA PHE A 23 3.05 -4.21 5.07
C PHE A 23 4.40 -4.65 5.65
N SER A 24 5.27 -3.72 6.04
CA SER A 24 6.50 -4.08 6.76
C SER A 24 6.22 -4.80 8.09
N LYS A 25 5.15 -4.43 8.81
CA LYS A 25 4.72 -5.15 10.01
C LYS A 25 4.19 -6.54 9.69
N LEU A 26 3.40 -6.68 8.63
CA LEU A 26 2.92 -7.98 8.14
C LEU A 26 4.09 -8.91 7.85
N LEU A 27 5.12 -8.46 7.14
CA LEU A 27 6.30 -9.28 6.84
C LEU A 27 7.03 -9.74 8.10
N LYS A 28 7.18 -8.86 9.11
CA LYS A 28 7.75 -9.22 10.42
C LYS A 28 6.89 -10.24 11.18
N ASP A 29 5.57 -10.08 11.14
CA ASP A 29 4.65 -11.06 11.74
C ASP A 29 4.75 -12.42 11.04
N ILE A 30 4.85 -12.46 9.71
CA ILE A 30 5.00 -13.71 8.95
C ILE A 30 6.36 -14.36 9.23
N ALA A 31 7.43 -13.57 9.33
CA ALA A 31 8.77 -14.07 9.66
C ALA A 31 8.82 -14.74 11.05
N THR A 32 7.96 -14.30 11.99
CA THR A 32 7.94 -14.82 13.37
C THR A 32 6.89 -15.91 13.60
N LYS A 33 5.72 -15.80 12.97
CA LYS A 33 4.56 -16.67 13.23
C LYS A 33 4.20 -17.58 12.06
N GLY A 34 4.88 -17.42 10.92
CA GLY A 34 4.52 -18.08 9.67
C GLY A 34 3.36 -17.41 8.95
N MET A 35 3.08 -17.89 7.74
CA MET A 35 2.02 -17.38 6.88
C MET A 35 0.70 -18.08 7.20
N HIS A 36 -0.38 -17.32 7.39
CA HIS A 36 -1.72 -17.83 7.69
C HIS A 36 -2.69 -17.55 6.53
N GLU A 37 -3.77 -18.32 6.37
CA GLU A 37 -4.67 -18.25 5.20
C GLU A 37 -5.24 -16.84 4.88
N ASN A 38 -5.30 -15.93 5.85
CA ASN A 38 -5.79 -14.55 5.67
C ASN A 38 -4.69 -13.47 5.78
N PHE A 39 -3.45 -13.81 5.42
CA PHE A 39 -2.34 -12.85 5.49
C PHE A 39 -2.55 -11.80 4.39
N GLY A 40 -2.50 -10.53 4.76
CA GLY A 40 -2.87 -9.43 3.87
C GLY A 40 -4.26 -8.87 4.11
N VAL A 41 -5.31 -9.67 4.36
CA VAL A 41 -6.70 -9.17 4.55
C VAL A 41 -6.79 -8.14 5.67
N ASN A 42 -6.19 -8.45 6.83
CA ASN A 42 -6.17 -7.51 7.96
C ASN A 42 -5.32 -6.26 7.67
N THR A 43 -4.27 -6.39 6.86
CA THR A 43 -3.39 -5.29 6.46
C THR A 43 -4.12 -4.34 5.51
N ILE A 44 -4.79 -4.88 4.49
CA ILE A 44 -5.64 -4.13 3.57
C ILE A 44 -6.74 -3.42 4.36
N ARG A 45 -7.46 -4.13 5.24
CA ARG A 45 -8.51 -3.51 6.06
C ARG A 45 -8.01 -2.29 6.84
N ARG A 46 -6.88 -2.42 7.53
CA ARG A 46 -6.26 -1.29 8.28
C ARG A 46 -5.88 -0.13 7.36
N CYS A 47 -5.39 -0.43 6.16
CA CYS A 47 -5.11 0.59 5.15
C CYS A 47 -6.36 1.33 4.73
N LEU A 48 -7.43 0.62 4.37
CA LEU A 48 -8.68 1.21 3.93
C LEU A 48 -9.37 2.03 5.03
N GLU A 49 -9.31 1.57 6.28
CA GLU A 49 -9.77 2.36 7.44
C GLU A 49 -9.00 3.68 7.57
N TYR A 50 -7.70 3.68 7.28
CA TYR A 50 -6.89 4.89 7.30
C TYR A 50 -7.18 5.81 6.11
N VAL A 51 -7.43 5.24 4.92
CA VAL A 51 -7.86 5.97 3.71
C VAL A 51 -9.19 6.69 3.96
N HIS A 52 -10.16 6.00 4.56
CA HIS A 52 -11.44 6.60 4.98
C HIS A 52 -11.22 7.75 5.98
N LYS A 53 -10.32 7.56 6.96
CA LYS A 53 -9.96 8.63 7.91
C LYS A 53 -9.31 9.85 7.23
N GLN A 54 -8.60 9.66 6.13
CA GLN A 54 -8.06 10.75 5.30
C GLN A 54 -9.10 11.36 4.34
N LYS A 55 -10.37 10.91 4.39
CA LYS A 55 -11.49 11.42 3.59
C LYS A 55 -11.31 11.26 2.07
N LEU A 56 -10.49 10.31 1.64
CA LEU A 56 -10.21 10.07 0.22
C LEU A 56 -11.38 9.39 -0.51
N ASP A 57 -12.26 8.71 0.21
CA ASP A 57 -13.47 8.06 -0.33
C ASP A 57 -14.73 8.96 -0.26
N SER A 58 -14.66 10.05 0.50
CA SER A 58 -15.83 10.90 0.81
C SER A 58 -16.10 12.03 -0.20
N VAL A 59 -15.17 12.28 -1.12
CA VAL A 59 -15.30 13.34 -2.13
C VAL A 59 -15.28 12.67 -3.50
N LEU A 60 -16.31 12.94 -4.31
CA LEU A 60 -16.48 12.33 -5.63
C LEU A 60 -15.25 12.52 -6.54
N SER A 61 -14.57 13.66 -6.41
CA SER A 61 -13.32 13.96 -7.12
C SER A 61 -12.10 13.15 -6.68
N TYR A 62 -12.20 12.39 -5.58
CA TYR A 62 -11.12 11.57 -5.02
C TYR A 62 -11.39 10.06 -5.16
N SER A 63 -12.54 9.68 -5.74
CA SER A 63 -12.93 8.30 -5.97
C SER A 63 -11.87 7.53 -6.78
N ASP A 64 -11.33 8.13 -7.85
CA ASP A 64 -10.25 7.54 -8.64
C ASP A 64 -9.01 7.21 -7.79
N TYR A 65 -8.65 8.08 -6.83
CA TYR A 65 -7.52 7.83 -5.94
C TYR A 65 -7.81 6.73 -4.92
N TYR A 66 -9.06 6.63 -4.46
CA TYR A 66 -9.48 5.54 -3.59
C TYR A 66 -9.35 4.20 -4.32
N ASP A 67 -9.88 4.12 -5.54
CA ASP A 67 -9.85 2.91 -6.36
C ASP A 67 -8.40 2.50 -6.68
N TRP A 68 -7.53 3.45 -7.05
CA TRP A 68 -6.10 3.18 -7.27
C TRP A 68 -5.42 2.62 -6.01
N ILE A 69 -5.70 3.19 -4.84
CA ILE A 69 -5.14 2.68 -3.58
C ILE A 69 -5.65 1.25 -3.33
N VAL A 70 -6.92 0.96 -3.55
CA VAL A 70 -7.49 -0.39 -3.37
C VAL A 70 -6.79 -1.38 -4.30
N ASP A 71 -6.65 -1.05 -5.58
CA ASP A 71 -6.01 -1.90 -6.57
C ASP A 71 -4.54 -2.17 -6.24
N ASP A 72 -3.78 -1.13 -5.88
CA ASP A 72 -2.38 -1.25 -5.46
C ASP A 72 -2.21 -2.15 -4.22
N LEU A 73 -3.13 -2.05 -3.25
CA LEU A 73 -3.10 -2.86 -2.03
C LEU A 73 -3.38 -4.33 -2.33
N ASN A 74 -4.36 -4.61 -3.21
CA ASN A 74 -4.68 -5.97 -3.65
C ASN A 74 -3.53 -6.57 -4.45
N PHE A 75 -2.95 -5.81 -5.39
CA PHE A 75 -1.78 -6.23 -6.16
C PHE A 75 -0.59 -6.55 -5.25
N CYS A 76 -0.31 -5.68 -4.28
CA CYS A 76 0.78 -5.87 -3.32
C CYS A 76 0.61 -7.18 -2.53
N VAL A 77 -0.60 -7.50 -2.07
CA VAL A 77 -0.86 -8.79 -1.40
C VAL A 77 -0.66 -9.96 -2.36
N SER A 78 -1.17 -9.88 -3.59
CA SER A 78 -1.00 -10.94 -4.60
C SER A 78 0.48 -11.26 -4.86
N VAL A 79 1.30 -10.23 -5.12
CA VAL A 79 2.74 -10.42 -5.39
C VAL A 79 3.47 -10.95 -4.16
N LEU A 80 3.11 -10.46 -2.97
CA LEU A 80 3.68 -11.00 -1.72
C LEU A 80 3.33 -12.47 -1.53
N THR A 81 2.11 -12.90 -1.89
CA THR A 81 1.74 -14.31 -1.84
C THR A 81 2.59 -15.15 -2.77
N ASP A 82 2.82 -14.70 -3.99
CA ASP A 82 3.66 -15.40 -4.94
C ASP A 82 5.11 -15.51 -4.43
N ILE A 83 5.70 -14.41 -3.94
CA ILE A 83 7.07 -14.41 -3.40
C ILE A 83 7.20 -15.35 -2.19
N LEU A 84 6.25 -15.27 -1.25
CA LEU A 84 6.30 -16.04 0.00
C LEU A 84 6.05 -17.54 -0.18
N THR A 85 5.44 -17.95 -1.29
CA THR A 85 5.16 -19.35 -1.61
C THR A 85 6.20 -19.97 -2.54
N SER A 86 6.86 -19.18 -3.39
CA SER A 86 7.79 -19.67 -4.43
C SER A 86 9.26 -19.75 -3.99
N HIS A 87 9.74 -18.84 -3.13
CA HIS A 87 11.18 -18.74 -2.80
C HIS A 87 11.52 -19.31 -1.42
N ARG A 88 11.84 -20.62 -1.33
CA ARG A 88 12.05 -21.28 -0.01
C ARG A 88 13.12 -20.64 0.87
N ASP A 89 14.26 -20.25 0.30
CA ASP A 89 15.42 -19.84 1.10
C ASP A 89 15.56 -18.32 1.27
N SER A 90 15.00 -17.52 0.35
CA SER A 90 15.14 -16.05 0.33
C SER A 90 13.81 -15.28 0.24
N LYS A 91 12.65 -15.95 0.39
CA LYS A 91 11.34 -15.29 0.26
C LYS A 91 11.18 -14.01 1.07
N PHE A 92 11.72 -13.96 2.28
CA PHE A 92 11.55 -12.79 3.14
C PHE A 92 12.38 -11.61 2.68
N GLU A 93 13.60 -11.85 2.18
CA GLU A 93 14.45 -10.79 1.60
C GLU A 93 13.80 -10.23 0.33
N HIS A 94 13.29 -11.09 -0.55
CA HIS A 94 12.58 -10.66 -1.76
C HIS A 94 11.26 -9.94 -1.45
N ALA A 95 10.52 -10.41 -0.45
CA ALA A 95 9.27 -9.78 -0.03
C ALA A 95 9.53 -8.39 0.60
N GLU A 96 10.60 -8.27 1.39
CA GLU A 96 11.01 -6.99 1.98
C GLU A 96 11.50 -6.02 0.90
N ALA A 97 12.36 -6.47 -0.02
CA ALA A 97 12.81 -5.66 -1.16
C ALA A 97 11.61 -5.15 -1.99
N PHE A 98 10.65 -6.02 -2.31
CA PHE A 98 9.43 -5.64 -3.01
C PHE A 98 8.66 -4.53 -2.28
N VAL A 99 8.38 -4.68 -0.99
CA VAL A 99 7.64 -3.64 -0.22
C VAL A 99 8.44 -2.33 -0.13
N HIS A 100 9.76 -2.37 -0.14
CA HIS A 100 10.58 -1.18 -0.08
C HIS A 100 10.67 -0.41 -1.40
N GLU A 101 10.71 -1.14 -2.52
CA GLU A 101 10.92 -0.65 -3.88
C GLU A 101 9.61 -0.45 -4.67
N TYR A 102 8.48 -0.97 -4.18
CA TYR A 102 7.23 -0.84 -4.91
C TYR A 102 6.80 0.62 -5.03
N VAL A 103 6.54 1.07 -6.26
CA VAL A 103 6.26 2.47 -6.63
C VAL A 103 5.06 3.07 -5.87
N PHE A 104 4.11 2.22 -5.45
CA PHE A 104 3.01 2.63 -4.58
C PHE A 104 3.49 3.19 -3.23
N PHE A 105 4.62 2.73 -2.70
CA PHE A 105 5.14 3.14 -1.41
C PHE A 105 6.19 4.25 -1.49
N GLU A 106 6.52 4.73 -2.69
CA GLU A 106 7.35 5.92 -2.87
C GLU A 106 6.62 7.17 -2.38
N ASP A 107 7.38 8.23 -2.07
CA ASP A 107 6.77 9.54 -1.83
C ASP A 107 6.00 9.95 -3.09
N PHE A 108 4.73 10.33 -2.92
CA PHE A 108 3.85 10.62 -4.04
C PHE A 108 4.31 11.92 -4.71
N ASP A 109 4.82 11.81 -5.93
CA ASP A 109 5.27 12.95 -6.74
C ASP A 109 4.13 13.40 -7.69
N PHE A 110 3.47 14.51 -7.36
CA PHE A 110 2.39 15.06 -8.21
C PHE A 110 2.90 15.52 -9.57
N VAL A 111 4.19 15.83 -9.72
CA VAL A 111 4.76 16.29 -10.99
C VAL A 111 4.69 15.20 -12.07
N LYS A 112 4.68 13.92 -11.66
CA LYS A 112 4.59 12.78 -12.59
C LYS A 112 3.17 12.49 -13.10
N TYR A 113 2.12 12.90 -12.39
CA TYR A 113 0.72 12.56 -12.68
C TYR A 113 -0.11 13.74 -13.21
N GLU A 114 0.50 14.93 -13.35
CA GLU A 114 -0.13 16.11 -13.99
C GLU A 114 -0.02 16.12 -15.54
N TYR A 115 0.46 15.05 -16.18
CA TYR A 115 0.59 14.93 -17.64
C TYR A 115 -0.50 14.07 -18.27
#